data_AF-A0A7V8SZA5-F1
#
_entry.id   AF-A0A7V8SZA5-F1
#
_cell.length_a   1.000
_cell.length_b   1.000
_cell.length_c   1.000
_cell.angle_alpha   90.00
_cell.angle_beta   90.00
_cell.angle_gamma   90.00
#
_symmetry.space_group_name_H-M   'P 1'
#
loop_
_entity.id
_entity.type
_entity.pdbx_description
1 polymer ?
#
loop_
_entity_poly.entity_id
_entity_poly.type
_entity_poly.pdbx_seq_one_letter_code
_entity_poly.pdbx_strand_id
1 'polypeptide(L)'
;MELACPANKLGQVTLYQSSRHGSLDGAGAPAFLGAIRPQVVVVNNGPRKGLGQVDNTVKSLTPSGKRTAPYEKNSYQRLAKLPGIEDIWQQHLSLLDPDPSHNTGENMIANLEDTAECTGHWIKASVQQSGKFSVTNSRNGFSKTYLAR
;
A
#
# COMPACT_ATOMS: atom_id res chain seq x y z
N MET A 1 -8.15 17.24 2.81
CA MET A 1 -9.35 16.44 3.20
C MET A 1 -10.60 16.80 2.39
N GLU A 2 -10.75 18.05 1.92
CA GLU A 2 -11.95 18.55 1.24
C GLU A 2 -12.43 17.74 0.01
N LEU A 3 -11.53 17.03 -0.67
CA LEU A 3 -11.88 16.18 -1.82
C LEU A 3 -12.36 14.78 -1.43
N ALA A 4 -12.10 14.34 -0.20
CA ALA A 4 -12.38 12.96 0.25
C ALA A 4 -13.47 12.89 1.32
N CYS A 5 -13.67 13.97 2.11
CA CYS A 5 -14.62 14.01 3.22
C CYS A 5 -15.19 15.42 3.38
N PRO A 6 -16.51 15.60 3.61
CA PRO A 6 -17.52 14.53 3.77
C PRO A 6 -17.99 13.91 2.46
N ALA A 7 -17.81 14.59 1.32
CA ALA A 7 -18.16 14.07 0.00
C ALA A 7 -16.92 13.53 -0.70
N ASN A 8 -17.02 12.32 -1.26
CA ASN A 8 -15.97 11.78 -2.13
C ASN A 8 -16.07 12.43 -3.52
N LYS A 9 -15.23 13.44 -3.77
CA LYS A 9 -15.08 14.11 -5.07
C LYS A 9 -13.98 13.49 -5.94
N LEU A 10 -13.18 12.56 -5.40
CA LEU A 10 -12.10 11.87 -6.10
C LEU A 10 -12.61 10.67 -6.92
N GLY A 11 -13.73 10.07 -6.50
CA GLY A 11 -14.21 8.80 -7.02
C GLY A 11 -13.45 7.61 -6.45
N GLN A 12 -13.76 6.40 -6.95
CA GLN A 12 -12.99 5.20 -6.64
C GLN A 12 -11.81 5.08 -7.60
N VAL A 13 -10.72 4.49 -7.10
CA VAL A 13 -9.47 4.28 -7.83
C VAL A 13 -9.23 2.78 -7.92
N THR A 14 -9.05 2.26 -9.13
CA THR A 14 -8.72 0.85 -9.34
C THR A 14 -7.27 0.56 -8.92
N LEU A 15 -6.30 1.27 -9.49
CA LEU A 15 -4.87 1.06 -9.24
C LEU A 15 -4.26 2.30 -8.58
N TYR A 16 -3.69 2.14 -7.38
CA TYR A 16 -3.13 3.24 -6.59
C TYR A 16 -1.65 2.99 -6.28
N GLN A 17 -0.77 3.91 -6.66
CA GLN A 17 0.60 3.90 -6.13
C GLN A 17 0.63 4.64 -4.79
N SER A 18 1.18 4.01 -3.75
CA SER A 18 1.23 4.62 -2.42
C SER A 18 1.95 5.96 -2.41
N SER A 19 1.45 6.90 -1.61
CA SER A 19 2.18 8.11 -1.24
C SER A 19 3.32 7.78 -0.25
N ARG A 20 4.32 8.66 -0.17
CA ARG A 20 5.41 8.63 0.84
C ARG A 20 6.02 7.23 1.04
N HIS A 21 6.24 6.49 -0.05
CA HIS A 21 6.84 5.15 0.00
C HIS A 21 6.02 4.12 0.79
N GLY A 22 4.74 4.37 1.06
CA GLY A 22 3.91 3.54 1.93
C GLY A 22 4.04 3.85 3.42
N SER A 23 4.70 4.93 3.83
CA SER A 23 4.57 5.45 5.20
C SER A 23 3.28 6.27 5.28
N LEU A 24 2.24 5.67 5.88
CA LEU A 24 0.88 6.24 5.82
C LEU A 24 0.55 7.18 6.98
N ASP A 25 1.42 7.27 7.99
CA ASP A 25 1.30 8.33 9.00
C ASP A 25 1.56 9.69 8.32
N GLY A 26 0.55 10.56 8.37
CA GLY A 26 0.56 11.84 7.66
C GLY A 26 0.37 11.78 6.13
N ALA A 27 0.42 10.60 5.49
CA ALA A 27 0.30 10.48 4.02
C ALA A 27 -0.80 9.50 3.53
N GLY A 28 -1.46 8.76 4.43
CA GLY A 28 -2.53 7.81 4.13
C GLY A 28 -3.68 7.94 5.12
N ALA A 29 -4.26 9.14 5.20
CA ALA A 29 -5.39 9.42 6.08
C ALA A 29 -6.54 8.42 5.81
N PRO A 30 -7.16 7.82 6.85
CA PRO A 30 -8.20 6.80 6.66
C PRO A 30 -9.37 7.27 5.79
N ALA A 31 -9.79 8.53 5.92
CA ALA A 31 -10.87 9.07 5.10
C ALA A 31 -10.46 9.24 3.62
N PHE A 32 -9.19 9.49 3.31
CA PHE A 32 -8.70 9.48 1.92
C PHE A 32 -8.70 8.06 1.35
N LEU A 33 -8.06 7.11 2.04
CA LEU A 33 -7.99 5.71 1.59
C LEU A 33 -9.37 5.06 1.49
N GLY A 34 -10.27 5.39 2.43
CA GLY A 34 -11.66 4.96 2.43
C GLY A 34 -12.51 5.63 1.34
N ALA A 35 -12.16 6.83 0.87
CA ALA A 35 -12.82 7.47 -0.27
C ALA A 35 -12.38 6.83 -1.59
N ILE A 36 -11.07 6.71 -1.83
CA ILE A 36 -10.57 6.17 -3.10
C ILE A 36 -10.73 4.66 -3.23
N ARG A 37 -10.90 3.92 -2.11
CA ARG A 37 -11.17 2.46 -2.09
C ARG A 37 -10.35 1.68 -3.12
N PRO A 38 -9.00 1.67 -3.02
CA PRO A 38 -8.15 1.06 -4.02
C PRO A 38 -8.47 -0.43 -4.17
N GLN A 39 -8.49 -0.92 -5.41
CA GLN A 39 -8.58 -2.37 -5.70
C GLN A 39 -7.20 -3.01 -5.60
N VAL A 40 -6.19 -2.37 -6.21
CA VAL A 40 -4.78 -2.82 -6.17
C VAL A 40 -3.90 -1.65 -5.75
N VAL A 41 -2.97 -1.91 -4.82
CA VAL A 41 -1.98 -0.91 -4.38
C VAL A 41 -0.58 -1.34 -4.78
N VAL A 42 0.21 -0.43 -5.35
CA VAL A 42 1.65 -0.61 -5.56
C VAL A 42 2.39 0.27 -4.56
N VAL A 43 3.10 -0.36 -3.63
CA VAL A 43 3.87 0.30 -2.59
C VAL A 43 5.30 0.51 -3.06
N ASN A 44 5.69 1.77 -3.27
CA ASN A 44 7.02 2.17 -3.70
C ASN A 44 7.99 2.36 -2.51
N ASN A 45 8.00 1.38 -1.60
CA ASN A 45 8.86 1.38 -0.41
C ASN A 45 10.31 0.97 -0.73
N GLY A 46 11.23 1.34 0.16
CA GLY A 46 12.56 0.74 0.26
C GLY A 46 12.58 -0.31 1.36
N PRO A 47 13.69 -1.06 1.52
CA PRO A 47 13.80 -2.07 2.57
C PRO A 47 13.78 -1.44 3.96
N ARG A 48 14.25 -0.19 4.09
CA ARG A 48 14.23 0.58 5.34
C ARG A 48 13.52 1.93 5.25
N LYS A 49 12.61 2.10 4.29
CA LYS A 49 11.90 3.37 4.04
C LYS A 49 10.45 3.13 3.66
N GLY A 50 9.53 3.80 4.33
CA GLY A 50 8.10 3.74 3.99
C GLY A 50 7.32 2.75 4.85
N LEU A 51 6.93 1.62 4.25
CA LEU A 51 6.13 0.58 4.92
C LEU A 51 6.79 0.13 6.24
N GLY A 52 6.05 0.15 7.35
CA GLY A 52 6.57 -0.16 8.70
C GLY A 52 7.15 1.05 9.46
N GLN A 53 7.36 2.21 8.83
CA GLN A 53 7.68 3.43 9.57
C GLN A 53 6.49 3.87 10.44
N VAL A 54 6.81 4.28 11.66
CA VAL A 54 5.87 4.83 12.65
C VAL A 54 6.21 6.29 12.91
N ASP A 55 5.22 7.17 12.84
CA ASP A 55 5.35 8.57 13.26
C ASP A 55 4.54 8.82 14.54
N ASN A 56 5.25 8.94 15.66
CA ASN A 56 4.65 9.15 16.98
C ASN A 56 4.04 10.55 17.18
N THR A 57 4.21 11.45 16.21
CA THR A 57 3.62 12.80 16.27
C THR A 57 2.20 12.84 15.68
N VAL A 58 1.80 11.82 14.92
CA VAL A 58 0.46 11.74 14.34
C VAL A 58 -0.56 11.34 15.40
N LYS A 59 -1.58 12.18 15.56
CA LYS A 59 -2.67 11.93 16.53
C LYS A 59 -3.58 10.80 16.02
N SER A 60 -3.89 9.85 16.90
CA SER A 60 -4.89 8.82 16.61
C SER A 60 -6.28 9.46 16.44
N LEU A 61 -7.06 8.90 15.51
CA LEU A 61 -8.46 9.28 15.33
C LEU A 61 -9.39 8.51 16.28
N THR A 62 -8.88 7.46 16.93
CA THR A 62 -9.61 6.72 17.97
C THR A 62 -9.91 7.64 19.17
N PRO A 63 -11.18 7.74 19.62
CA PRO A 63 -11.53 8.50 20.82
C PRO A 63 -10.78 8.05 22.08
N SER A 64 -10.54 8.98 23.00
CA SER A 64 -9.91 8.67 24.30
C SER A 64 -10.64 7.56 25.05
N GLY A 65 -9.89 6.65 25.67
CA GLY A 65 -10.43 5.49 26.38
C GLY A 65 -10.79 4.30 25.48
N LYS A 66 -10.67 4.41 24.15
CA LYS A 66 -10.84 3.27 23.22
C LYS A 66 -9.49 2.73 22.76
N ARG A 67 -9.42 1.41 22.53
CA ARG A 67 -8.24 0.75 21.98
C ARG A 67 -8.07 1.15 20.53
N THR A 68 -6.97 1.84 20.22
CA THR A 68 -6.57 2.13 18.84
C THR A 68 -6.39 0.83 18.06
N ALA A 69 -7.04 0.72 16.90
CA ALA A 69 -6.91 -0.46 16.06
C ALA A 69 -5.48 -0.55 15.48
N PRO A 70 -4.90 -1.76 15.31
CA PRO A 70 -3.54 -1.91 14.79
C PRO A 70 -3.29 -1.20 13.44
N TYR A 71 -4.28 -1.20 12.55
CA TYR A 71 -4.21 -0.52 11.25
C TYR A 71 -4.06 1.02 11.35
N GLU A 72 -4.39 1.64 12.49
CA GLU A 72 -4.14 3.06 12.71
C GLU A 72 -2.66 3.35 12.97
N LYS A 73 -1.86 2.36 13.35
CA LYS A 73 -0.42 2.54 13.64
C LYS A 73 0.52 1.71 12.76
N ASN A 74 -0.04 0.83 11.93
CA ASN A 74 0.74 0.01 11.01
C ASN A 74 0.29 0.27 9.56
N SER A 75 1.23 0.70 8.72
CA SER A 75 0.94 1.09 7.34
C SER A 75 0.48 -0.09 6.46
N TYR A 76 1.07 -1.28 6.62
CA TYR A 76 0.65 -2.46 5.86
C TYR A 76 -0.77 -2.87 6.23
N GLN A 77 -1.06 -3.02 7.51
CA GLN A 77 -2.39 -3.34 8.01
C GLN A 77 -3.43 -2.28 7.61
N ARG A 78 -3.05 -1.00 7.54
CA ARG A 78 -3.93 0.07 7.04
C ARG A 78 -4.39 -0.19 5.62
N LEU A 79 -3.51 -0.65 4.73
CA LEU A 79 -3.88 -1.03 3.37
C LEU A 79 -4.65 -2.35 3.33
N ALA A 80 -4.14 -3.37 4.03
CA ALA A 80 -4.69 -4.73 4.00
C ALA A 80 -6.08 -4.84 4.62
N LYS A 81 -6.50 -3.87 5.44
CA LYS A 81 -7.85 -3.79 6.02
C LYS A 81 -8.80 -2.88 5.25
N LEU A 82 -8.40 -2.29 4.12
CA LEU A 82 -9.30 -1.48 3.31
C LEU A 82 -10.41 -2.35 2.69
N PRO A 83 -11.68 -1.90 2.74
CA PRO A 83 -12.77 -2.64 2.11
C PRO A 83 -12.58 -2.75 0.59
N GLY A 84 -12.52 -3.99 0.10
CA GLY A 84 -12.41 -4.29 -1.33
C GLY A 84 -11.00 -4.18 -1.90
N ILE A 85 -9.95 -4.15 -1.08
CA ILE A 85 -8.59 -4.38 -1.56
C ILE A 85 -8.48 -5.84 -2.05
N GLU A 86 -7.89 -6.05 -3.22
CA GLU A 86 -7.58 -7.37 -3.77
C GLU A 86 -6.13 -7.74 -3.52
N ASP A 87 -5.19 -6.87 -3.87
CA ASP A 87 -3.76 -7.12 -3.66
C ASP A 87 -2.95 -5.85 -3.37
N ILE A 88 -1.83 -6.08 -2.67
CA ILE A 88 -0.80 -5.09 -2.41
C ILE A 88 0.49 -5.62 -3.02
N TRP A 89 1.12 -4.84 -3.89
CA TRP A 89 2.42 -5.13 -4.48
C TRP A 89 3.48 -4.25 -3.81
N GLN A 90 4.68 -4.78 -3.63
CA GLN A 90 5.76 -4.06 -2.96
C GLN A 90 7.01 -3.97 -3.84
N GLN A 91 7.58 -2.77 -3.89
CA GLN A 91 8.87 -2.56 -4.51
C GLN A 91 9.97 -3.28 -3.71
N HIS A 92 9.94 -3.24 -2.38
CA HIS A 92 10.89 -3.95 -1.53
C HIS A 92 10.19 -4.70 -0.39
N LEU A 93 10.80 -5.77 0.10
CA LEU A 93 10.48 -6.34 1.40
C LEU A 93 10.79 -5.28 2.46
N SER A 94 9.83 -4.92 3.32
CA SER A 94 10.13 -4.02 4.43
C SER A 94 10.83 -4.77 5.56
N LEU A 95 11.96 -4.22 5.99
CA LEU A 95 12.78 -4.69 7.11
C LEU A 95 12.65 -3.78 8.34
N LEU A 96 11.75 -2.79 8.32
CA LEU A 96 11.50 -1.89 9.45
C LEU A 96 10.60 -2.49 10.51
N ASP A 97 9.58 -3.22 10.08
CA ASP A 97 8.68 -3.93 10.96
C ASP A 97 9.17 -5.38 11.12
N PRO A 98 9.46 -5.84 12.35
CA PRO A 98 9.97 -7.19 12.56
C PRO A 98 8.90 -8.28 12.34
N ASP A 99 7.62 -7.93 12.25
CA ASP A 99 6.56 -8.89 11.95
C ASP A 99 6.54 -9.20 10.44
N PRO A 100 6.90 -10.41 10.00
CA PRO A 100 6.92 -10.76 8.59
C PRO A 100 5.52 -10.72 7.95
N SER A 101 4.44 -10.79 8.73
CA SER A 101 3.07 -10.65 8.25
C SER A 101 2.70 -9.20 7.86
N HIS A 102 3.56 -8.22 8.16
CA HIS A 102 3.41 -6.83 7.73
C HIS A 102 4.04 -6.54 6.35
N ASN A 103 4.06 -7.57 5.51
CA ASN A 103 4.43 -7.54 4.10
C ASN A 103 3.42 -8.37 3.28
N THR A 104 3.36 -8.13 1.97
CA THR A 104 2.57 -8.92 1.02
C THR A 104 3.23 -10.27 0.73
N GLY A 105 2.56 -11.12 -0.05
CA GLY A 105 3.12 -12.41 -0.46
C GLY A 105 4.39 -12.23 -1.30
N GLU A 106 5.37 -13.11 -1.10
CA GLU A 106 6.73 -12.97 -1.67
C GLU A 106 6.75 -12.77 -3.19
N ASN A 107 5.85 -13.43 -3.92
CA ASN A 107 5.75 -13.30 -5.37
C ASN A 107 5.40 -11.88 -5.84
N MET A 108 4.79 -11.08 -4.96
CA MET A 108 4.39 -9.69 -5.20
C MET A 108 5.39 -8.68 -4.63
N ILE A 109 6.58 -9.13 -4.19
CA ILE A 109 7.69 -8.30 -3.74
C ILE A 109 8.82 -8.35 -4.78
N ALA A 110 9.19 -7.21 -5.34
CA ALA A 110 10.22 -7.12 -6.38
C ALA A 110 11.64 -7.31 -5.87
N ASN A 111 11.98 -6.75 -4.71
CA ASN A 111 13.34 -6.79 -4.17
C ASN A 111 13.29 -7.31 -2.73
N LEU A 112 13.97 -8.41 -2.43
CA LEU A 112 13.92 -9.06 -1.12
C LEU A 112 15.10 -8.64 -0.21
N GLU A 113 16.13 -8.08 -0.82
CA GLU A 113 17.40 -7.77 -0.21
C GLU A 113 17.41 -6.36 0.44
N ASP A 114 18.37 -6.11 1.32
CA ASP A 114 18.65 -4.75 1.79
C ASP A 114 19.29 -3.91 0.66
N THR A 115 19.35 -2.58 0.82
CA THR A 115 19.74 -1.64 -0.26
C THR A 115 21.12 -1.92 -0.84
N ALA A 116 22.08 -2.37 -0.04
CA ALA A 116 23.45 -2.63 -0.49
C ALA A 116 23.54 -3.77 -1.53
N GLU A 117 22.67 -4.77 -1.43
CA GLU A 117 22.68 -5.98 -2.26
C GLU A 117 21.56 -5.97 -3.32
N CYS A 118 20.84 -4.85 -3.44
CA CYS A 118 19.65 -4.76 -4.27
C CYS A 118 20.00 -4.64 -5.75
N THR A 119 19.61 -5.65 -6.53
CA THR A 119 19.79 -5.66 -8.01
C THR A 119 18.85 -4.67 -8.71
N GLY A 120 17.71 -4.33 -8.11
CA GLY A 120 16.76 -3.36 -8.64
C GLY A 120 15.79 -3.93 -9.66
N HIS A 121 14.82 -4.71 -9.19
CA HIS A 121 13.68 -5.21 -9.95
C HIS A 121 12.50 -4.22 -9.89
N TRP A 122 11.69 -4.22 -10.95
CA TRP A 122 10.50 -3.37 -11.07
C TRP A 122 9.21 -4.13 -10.80
N ILE A 123 8.19 -3.38 -10.38
CA ILE A 123 6.78 -3.74 -10.52
C ILE A 123 6.19 -2.90 -11.65
N LYS A 124 5.52 -3.53 -12.61
CA LYS A 124 4.89 -2.85 -13.75
C LYS A 124 3.42 -3.18 -13.80
N ALA A 125 2.60 -2.14 -13.89
CA ALA A 125 1.21 -2.26 -14.28
C ALA A 125 1.07 -1.97 -15.78
N SER A 126 0.26 -2.76 -16.49
CA SER A 126 -0.10 -2.54 -17.89
C SER A 126 -1.62 -2.56 -18.02
N VAL A 127 -2.19 -1.44 -18.45
CA VAL A 127 -3.65 -1.21 -18.48
C VAL A 127 -4.13 -1.20 -19.92
N GLN A 128 -5.21 -1.94 -20.18
CA GLN A 128 -5.85 -2.02 -21.49
C GLN A 128 -7.08 -1.11 -21.54
N GLN A 129 -7.46 -0.66 -22.73
CA GLN A 129 -8.66 0.16 -22.94
C GLN A 129 -9.96 -0.54 -22.48
N SER A 130 -9.97 -1.88 -22.45
CA SER A 130 -11.08 -2.69 -21.95
C SER A 130 -11.27 -2.65 -20.43
N GLY A 131 -10.41 -1.94 -19.69
CA GLY A 131 -10.38 -1.95 -18.22
C GLY A 131 -9.65 -3.15 -17.63
N LYS A 132 -9.21 -4.11 -18.44
CA LYS A 132 -8.33 -5.19 -18.00
C LYS A 132 -6.93 -4.65 -17.73
N PHE A 133 -6.32 -5.02 -16.61
CA PHE A 133 -4.93 -4.67 -16.33
C PHE A 133 -4.17 -5.81 -15.68
N SER A 134 -2.86 -5.84 -15.91
CA SER A 134 -1.96 -6.81 -15.28
C SER A 134 -0.88 -6.10 -14.48
N VAL A 135 -0.52 -6.66 -13.33
CA VAL A 135 0.63 -6.23 -12.53
C VAL A 135 1.65 -7.36 -12.55
N THR A 136 2.90 -7.03 -12.88
CA THR A 136 3.98 -7.99 -13.09
C THR A 136 5.20 -7.61 -12.27
N ASN A 137 5.82 -8.62 -11.66
CA ASN A 137 7.09 -8.52 -10.96
C ASN A 137 8.23 -9.02 -11.85
N SER A 138 9.25 -8.19 -12.10
CA SER A 138 10.38 -8.58 -12.95
C SER A 138 11.33 -9.58 -12.32
N ARG A 139 11.34 -9.71 -10.98
CA ARG A 139 12.23 -10.65 -10.26
C ARG A 139 11.95 -12.10 -10.66
N ASN A 140 10.67 -12.45 -10.74
CA ASN A 140 10.21 -13.83 -10.88
C ASN A 140 9.23 -14.05 -12.05
N GLY A 141 8.90 -13.00 -12.81
CA GLY A 141 7.93 -13.06 -13.89
C GLY A 141 6.48 -13.27 -13.43
N PHE A 142 6.20 -13.30 -12.12
CA PHE A 142 4.85 -13.46 -11.60
C PHE A 142 3.98 -12.30 -12.05
N SER A 143 2.82 -12.63 -12.61
CA SER A 143 1.87 -11.67 -13.15
C SER A 143 0.46 -12.04 -12.72
N LYS A 144 -0.28 -11.06 -12.19
CA LYS A 144 -1.71 -11.21 -11.86
C LYS A 144 -2.50 -10.20 -12.68
N THR A 145 -3.67 -10.64 -13.14
CA THR A 145 -4.54 -9.87 -14.02
C THR A 145 -5.86 -9.61 -13.32
N TYR A 146 -6.39 -8.40 -13.52
CA TYR A 146 -7.54 -7.85 -12.86
C TYR A 146 -8.47 -7.19 -13.89
N LEU A 147 -9.73 -6.99 -13.50
CA LEU A 147 -10.64 -6.07 -14.17
C LEU A 147 -10.81 -4.85 -13.30
N ALA A 148 -10.63 -3.67 -13.89
CA ALA A 148 -10.93 -2.40 -13.24
C ALA A 148 -12.41 -2.36 -12.83
N ARG A 149 -12.64 -1.78 -11.67
CA ARG A 149 -13.98 -1.55 -11.10
C ARG A 149 -14.27 -0.07 -10.94
#